data_AF-A0AAD8YU70-F1
#
_entry.id   AF-A0AAD8YU70-F1
#
_cell.length_a   1.000
_cell.length_b   1.000
_cell.length_c   1.000
_cell.angle_alpha   90.00
_cell.angle_beta   90.00
_cell.angle_gamma   90.00
#
_symmetry.space_group_name_H-M   'P 1'
#
loop_
_entity.id
_entity.type
_entity.pdbx_description
1 polymer ?
#
loop_
_entity_poly.entity_id
_entity_poly.type
_entity_poly.pdbx_seq_one_letter_code
_entity_poly.pdbx_strand_id
1 'polypeptide(L)'
;MLSMLSISEDLHNLNQQIDAIAGGRNVAFTASLTSTPGCFGPFNKNVPIPYQNITLNQGHGYNSALGAFTVPRAGLYSFSYSTYSNMGVAGEHIYQKTQLVRDGQVVSSSWEDNREDSEDSATHTMLLKLHPGNQ
;
A
#
# COMPACT_ATOMS: atom_id res chain seq x y z
N MET A 1 -44.32 -23.06 -0.50
CA MET A 1 -43.58 -22.19 -1.43
C MET A 1 -43.03 -20.94 -0.74
N LEU A 2 -43.82 -20.20 0.06
CA LEU A 2 -43.37 -19.03 0.86
C LEU A 2 -42.24 -19.32 1.87
N SER A 3 -42.29 -20.47 2.55
CA SER A 3 -41.27 -20.86 3.56
C SER A 3 -39.88 -21.15 2.99
N MET A 4 -39.78 -21.51 1.70
CA MET A 4 -38.49 -21.85 1.09
C MET A 4 -37.72 -20.58 0.68
N LEU A 5 -38.46 -19.53 0.30
CA LEU A 5 -37.90 -18.20 0.03
C LEU A 5 -37.36 -17.55 1.30
N SER A 6 -38.10 -17.60 2.41
CA SER A 6 -37.63 -17.01 3.68
C SER A 6 -36.37 -17.71 4.21
N ILE A 7 -36.32 -19.04 4.13
CA ILE A 7 -35.13 -19.81 4.52
C ILE A 7 -33.92 -19.45 3.65
N SER A 8 -34.13 -19.25 2.34
CA SER A 8 -33.05 -18.83 1.44
C SER A 8 -32.51 -17.44 1.79
N GLU A 9 -33.40 -16.52 2.16
CA GLU A 9 -33.04 -15.16 2.56
C GLU A 9 -32.28 -15.14 3.90
N ASP A 10 -32.76 -15.92 4.87
CA ASP A 10 -32.11 -16.09 6.17
C ASP A 10 -30.72 -16.73 6.04
N LEU A 11 -30.56 -17.75 5.20
CA LEU A 11 -29.27 -18.36 4.91
C LEU A 11 -28.30 -17.39 4.22
N HIS A 12 -28.80 -16.58 3.29
CA HIS A 12 -27.98 -15.55 2.63
C HIS A 12 -27.49 -14.50 3.64
N ASN A 13 -28.39 -14.01 4.50
CA ASN A 13 -28.05 -13.06 5.56
C ASN A 13 -27.07 -13.66 6.58
N LEU A 14 -27.27 -14.91 6.99
CA LEU A 14 -26.36 -15.60 7.89
C LEU A 14 -24.97 -15.75 7.26
N ASN A 15 -24.89 -16.10 5.98
CA ASN A 15 -23.61 -16.22 5.29
C ASN A 15 -22.88 -14.87 5.21
N GLN A 16 -23.61 -13.78 4.92
CA GLN A 16 -23.02 -12.44 4.96
C GLN A 16 -22.52 -12.05 6.37
N GLN A 17 -23.26 -12.41 7.42
CA GLN A 17 -22.84 -12.15 8.80
C GLN A 17 -21.63 -13.00 9.20
N ILE A 18 -21.59 -14.27 8.79
CA ILE A 18 -20.43 -15.14 9.00
C ILE A 18 -19.22 -14.60 8.21
N ASP A 19 -19.38 -14.15 6.98
CA ASP A 19 -18.28 -13.53 6.23
C ASP A 19 -17.80 -12.22 6.89
N ALA A 20 -18.73 -11.43 7.44
CA ALA A 20 -18.39 -10.23 8.21
C ALA A 20 -17.64 -10.55 9.53
N ILE A 21 -17.94 -11.68 10.17
CA ILE A 21 -17.38 -12.06 11.48
C ILE A 21 -16.13 -12.96 11.36
N ALA A 22 -16.12 -13.90 10.44
CA ALA A 22 -15.13 -14.97 10.31
C ALA A 22 -14.30 -14.86 9.02
N GLY A 23 -14.91 -14.46 7.91
CA GLY A 23 -14.33 -14.50 6.56
C GLY A 23 -13.85 -13.14 6.03
N GLY A 24 -12.98 -12.41 6.74
CA GLY A 24 -12.42 -11.18 6.16
C GLY A 24 -11.83 -10.13 7.09
N ARG A 25 -11.84 -10.34 8.41
CA ARG A 25 -11.33 -9.31 9.34
C ARG A 25 -9.85 -9.01 9.15
N ASN A 26 -9.08 -9.98 8.65
CA ASN A 26 -7.66 -9.80 8.42
C ASN A 26 -7.45 -8.89 7.20
N VAL A 27 -6.68 -7.84 7.39
CA VAL A 27 -6.29 -6.91 6.33
C VAL A 27 -4.79 -6.73 6.43
N ALA A 28 -4.09 -7.11 5.37
CA ALA A 28 -2.64 -7.00 5.30
C ALA A 28 -2.22 -7.02 3.84
N PHE A 29 -1.21 -6.24 3.50
CA PHE A 29 -0.56 -6.33 2.20
C PHE A 29 0.94 -6.13 2.33
N THR A 30 1.67 -6.76 1.42
CA THR A 30 3.11 -6.54 1.24
C THR A 30 3.37 -6.53 -0.25
N ALA A 31 3.99 -5.46 -0.74
CA ALA A 31 4.34 -5.29 -2.13
C ALA A 31 5.72 -4.67 -2.27
N SER A 32 6.46 -5.04 -3.32
CA SER A 32 7.75 -4.46 -3.66
C SER A 32 7.84 -4.12 -5.15
N LEU A 33 8.85 -3.33 -5.51
CA LEU A 33 9.19 -3.08 -6.91
C LEU A 33 9.77 -4.38 -7.47
N THR A 34 9.41 -4.70 -8.71
CA THR A 34 10.08 -5.78 -9.43
C THR A 34 11.49 -5.32 -9.79
N SER A 35 12.46 -6.23 -9.78
CA SER A 35 13.80 -5.95 -10.30
C SER A 35 13.68 -5.60 -11.78
N THR A 36 13.70 -4.31 -12.06
CA THR A 36 13.85 -3.75 -13.40
C THR A 36 15.29 -3.26 -13.53
N PRO A 37 15.91 -3.34 -14.72
CA PRO A 37 17.21 -2.73 -14.93
C PRO A 37 17.11 -1.22 -14.71
N GLY A 38 17.74 -0.71 -13.66
CA GLY A 38 17.74 0.71 -13.29
C GLY A 38 16.79 1.07 -12.16
N CYS A 39 16.84 2.34 -11.74
CA CYS A 39 15.95 2.88 -10.70
C CYS A 39 14.58 3.26 -11.27
N PHE A 40 13.53 3.23 -10.45
CA PHE A 40 12.22 3.77 -10.80
C PHE A 40 12.30 5.31 -10.86
N GLY A 41 12.45 5.87 -12.07
CA GLY A 41 12.69 7.29 -12.31
C GLY A 41 13.56 7.52 -13.54
N PRO A 42 14.01 8.77 -13.77
CA PRO A 42 13.82 9.97 -12.95
C PRO A 42 12.43 10.61 -13.11
N PHE A 43 11.97 11.34 -12.09
CA PHE A 43 10.73 12.13 -12.14
C PHE A 43 10.94 13.54 -11.58
N ASN A 44 10.40 14.54 -12.25
CA ASN A 44 10.40 15.93 -11.79
C ASN A 44 9.10 16.33 -11.05
N LYS A 45 8.19 15.37 -10.85
CA LYS A 45 6.92 15.53 -10.15
C LYS A 45 6.60 14.25 -9.40
N ASN A 46 5.70 14.36 -8.43
CA ASN A 46 5.20 13.20 -7.71
C ASN A 46 4.47 12.24 -8.67
N VAL A 47 4.86 10.98 -8.64
CA VAL A 47 4.20 9.88 -9.35
C VAL A 47 3.89 8.76 -8.36
N PRO A 48 2.75 8.07 -8.48
CA PRO A 48 2.50 6.85 -7.71
C PRO A 48 3.56 5.79 -8.03
N ILE A 49 3.99 5.04 -7.02
CA ILE A 49 4.97 3.96 -7.17
C ILE A 49 4.21 2.63 -7.33
N PRO A 50 4.17 2.02 -8.52
CA PRO A 50 3.46 0.77 -8.73
C PRO A 50 4.29 -0.40 -8.21
N TYR A 51 4.23 -0.67 -6.90
CA TYR A 51 4.82 -1.89 -6.33
C TYR A 51 4.05 -3.10 -6.88
N GLN A 52 4.59 -3.72 -7.92
CA GLN A 52 3.93 -4.76 -8.71
C GLN A 52 4.14 -6.17 -8.15
N ASN A 53 5.22 -6.39 -7.40
CA ASN A 53 5.50 -7.69 -6.81
C ASN A 53 4.77 -7.82 -5.47
N ILE A 54 3.56 -8.40 -5.51
CA ILE A 54 2.69 -8.57 -4.33
C ILE A 54 2.92 -9.96 -3.72
N THR A 55 3.38 -10.02 -2.47
CA THR A 55 3.53 -11.29 -1.72
C THR A 55 2.37 -11.57 -0.78
N LEU A 56 1.61 -10.54 -0.39
CA LEU A 56 0.41 -10.63 0.44
C LEU A 56 -0.58 -9.54 0.03
N ASN A 57 -1.87 -9.87 -0.06
CA ASN A 57 -2.96 -8.89 -0.27
C ASN A 57 -4.27 -9.39 0.35
N GLN A 58 -4.20 -9.74 1.64
CA GLN A 58 -5.36 -10.20 2.40
C GLN A 58 -6.35 -9.05 2.58
N GLY A 59 -7.61 -9.29 2.21
CA GLY A 59 -8.65 -8.26 2.18
C GLY A 59 -8.67 -7.43 0.89
N HIS A 60 -7.79 -7.73 -0.07
CA HIS A 60 -7.81 -7.20 -1.44
C HIS A 60 -7.82 -5.66 -1.54
N GLY A 61 -7.21 -4.97 -0.58
CA GLY A 61 -7.18 -3.51 -0.56
C GLY A 61 -6.10 -2.91 -1.47
N TYR A 62 -5.01 -3.62 -1.75
CA TYR A 62 -3.91 -3.09 -2.55
C TYR A 62 -4.12 -3.32 -4.06
N ASN A 63 -3.93 -2.27 -4.86
CA ASN A 63 -3.99 -2.29 -6.33
C ASN A 63 -2.62 -1.93 -6.92
N SER A 64 -1.93 -2.91 -7.50
CA SER A 64 -0.59 -2.73 -8.09
C SER A 64 -0.54 -1.81 -9.30
N ALA A 65 -1.63 -1.71 -10.08
CA ALA A 65 -1.69 -0.81 -11.23
C ALA A 65 -1.69 0.66 -10.80
N LEU A 66 -2.18 0.95 -9.59
CA LEU A 66 -2.23 2.30 -9.01
C LEU A 66 -1.11 2.56 -7.99
N GLY A 67 -0.49 1.52 -7.44
CA GLY A 67 0.43 1.67 -6.32
C GLY A 67 -0.26 2.09 -5.02
N ALA A 68 -1.55 1.76 -4.87
CA ALA A 68 -2.40 2.35 -3.84
C ALA A 68 -3.16 1.28 -3.05
N PHE A 69 -3.33 1.51 -1.75
CA PHE A 69 -4.13 0.68 -0.85
C PHE A 69 -5.44 1.38 -0.53
N THR A 70 -6.57 0.74 -0.81
CA THR A 70 -7.90 1.24 -0.44
C THR A 70 -8.40 0.49 0.78
N VAL A 71 -8.73 1.24 1.83
CA VAL A 71 -9.11 0.69 3.13
C VAL A 71 -10.45 -0.05 3.02
N PRO A 72 -10.49 -1.38 3.27
CA PRO A 72 -11.74 -2.13 3.15
C PRO A 72 -12.65 -1.98 4.38
N ARG A 73 -12.08 -1.66 5.56
CA ARG A 73 -12.79 -1.58 6.85
C ARG A 73 -12.19 -0.51 7.76
N ALA A 74 -13.00 0.08 8.62
CA ALA A 74 -12.52 1.03 9.62
C ALA A 74 -11.54 0.35 10.61
N GLY A 75 -10.45 1.03 10.96
CA GLY A 75 -9.46 0.46 11.87
C GLY A 75 -8.22 1.33 12.06
N LEU A 76 -7.30 0.82 12.89
CA LEU A 76 -5.95 1.34 13.02
C LEU A 76 -5.03 0.48 12.15
N TYR A 77 -4.32 1.11 11.22
CA TYR A 77 -3.45 0.45 10.24
C TYR A 77 -1.99 0.82 10.50
N SER A 78 -1.09 -0.15 10.38
CA SER A 78 0.35 0.08 10.38
C SER A 78 0.84 0.06 8.93
N PHE A 79 1.44 1.16 8.49
CA PHE A 79 2.12 1.24 7.20
C PHE A 79 3.61 1.34 7.44
N SER A 80 4.37 0.50 6.75
CA SER A 80 5.82 0.58 6.71
C SER A 80 6.25 0.58 5.25
N TYR A 81 7.10 1.54 4.88
CA TYR A 81 7.70 1.59 3.55
C TYR A 81 9.19 1.86 3.67
N SER A 82 9.95 1.19 2.81
CA SER A 82 11.39 1.32 2.70
C SER A 82 11.76 1.77 1.30
N THR A 83 12.75 2.63 1.20
CA THR A 83 13.26 3.16 -0.06
C THR A 83 14.77 2.98 -0.07
N TYR A 84 15.28 2.62 -1.23
CA TYR A 84 16.69 2.41 -1.48
C TYR A 84 17.04 3.09 -2.80
N SER A 85 18.18 3.76 -2.81
CA SER A 85 18.76 4.42 -3.97
C SER A 85 20.18 3.93 -4.15
N ASN A 86 20.61 3.76 -5.41
CA ASN A 86 21.99 3.45 -5.76
C ASN A 86 22.33 4.10 -7.10
N MET A 87 23.35 4.97 -7.13
CA MET A 87 23.86 5.60 -8.36
C MET A 87 24.79 4.70 -9.18
N GLY A 88 25.48 3.74 -8.55
CA GLY A 88 26.47 2.85 -9.18
C GLY A 88 27.71 3.52 -9.77
N VAL A 89 27.75 4.85 -9.84
CA VAL A 89 28.83 5.67 -10.43
C VAL A 89 29.16 6.82 -9.49
N ALA A 90 30.43 6.95 -9.13
CA ALA A 90 30.93 8.03 -8.28
C ALA A 90 30.90 9.39 -9.03
N GLY A 91 30.36 10.42 -8.38
CA GLY A 91 30.35 11.81 -8.88
C GLY A 91 29.02 12.28 -9.51
N GLU A 92 28.01 11.42 -9.58
CA GLU A 92 26.65 11.76 -9.99
C GLU A 92 25.73 11.92 -8.75
N HIS A 93 24.74 12.83 -8.81
CA HIS A 93 23.84 13.11 -7.68
C HIS A 93 22.43 12.54 -7.90
N ILE A 94 21.94 11.72 -6.96
CA ILE A 94 20.51 11.38 -6.88
C ILE A 94 19.85 12.28 -5.85
N TYR A 95 18.74 12.86 -6.26
CA TYR A 95 17.73 13.38 -5.35
C TYR A 95 16.59 12.38 -5.32
N GLN A 96 16.30 11.82 -4.16
CA GLN A 96 15.10 11.00 -3.97
C GLN A 96 14.16 11.65 -2.98
N LYS A 97 12.87 11.55 -3.28
CA LYS A 97 11.81 11.91 -2.35
C LYS A 97 10.73 10.87 -2.44
N THR A 98 10.34 10.32 -1.31
CA THR A 98 9.24 9.36 -1.22
C THR A 98 8.28 9.79 -0.14
N GLN A 99 6.99 9.54 -0.38
CA GLN A 99 5.93 10.09 0.45
C GLN A 99 4.87 9.01 0.67
N LEU A 100 4.41 8.88 1.91
CA LEU A 100 3.13 8.24 2.19
C LEU A 100 2.04 9.31 2.13
N VAL A 101 1.02 9.07 1.33
CA VAL A 101 -0.08 9.99 1.08
C VAL A 101 -1.37 9.33 1.53
N ARG A 102 -2.22 10.08 2.23
CA ARG A 102 -3.59 9.69 2.61
C ARG A 102 -4.57 10.71 2.06
N ASP A 103 -5.49 10.27 1.21
CA ASP A 103 -6.55 11.07 0.58
C ASP A 103 -6.00 12.36 -0.07
N GLY A 104 -4.84 12.25 -0.73
CA GLY A 104 -4.13 13.36 -1.36
C GLY A 104 -3.28 14.22 -0.40
N GLN A 105 -3.33 13.99 0.91
CA GLN A 105 -2.51 14.68 1.90
C GLN A 105 -1.26 13.88 2.27
N VAL A 106 -0.09 14.50 2.22
CA VAL A 106 1.16 13.88 2.66
C VAL A 106 1.13 13.67 4.17
N VAL A 107 1.36 12.44 4.62
CA VAL A 107 1.39 12.08 6.04
C VAL A 107 2.79 11.65 6.52
N SER A 108 3.65 11.17 5.61
CA SER A 108 5.08 10.92 5.84
C SER A 108 5.87 11.30 4.59
N SER A 109 7.11 11.74 4.76
CA SER A 109 8.02 12.01 3.65
C SER A 109 9.45 11.73 4.07
N SER A 110 10.23 11.13 3.17
CA SER A 110 11.68 11.18 3.21
C SER A 110 12.21 11.93 2.00
N TRP A 111 13.31 12.63 2.20
CA TRP A 111 14.05 13.33 1.17
C TRP A 111 15.52 13.02 1.39
N GLU A 112 16.23 12.71 0.32
CA GLU A 112 17.66 12.44 0.35
C GLU A 112 18.37 13.06 -0.85
N ASP A 113 19.60 13.48 -0.61
CA ASP A 113 20.55 14.10 -1.53
C ASP A 113 21.89 13.43 -1.27
N ASN A 114 22.12 12.32 -2.00
CA ASN A 114 23.26 11.41 -1.85
C ASN A 114 24.59 12.15 -2.18
N ARG A 115 25.03 13.03 -1.27
CA ARG A 115 26.24 13.86 -1.44
C ARG A 115 27.50 13.16 -0.96
N GLU A 116 27.34 12.23 -0.02
CA GLU A 116 28.46 11.60 0.68
C GLU A 116 28.85 10.28 0.02
N ASP A 117 27.88 9.48 -0.42
CA ASP A 117 28.08 8.22 -1.12
C ASP A 117 27.06 8.01 -2.26
N SER A 118 27.10 6.85 -2.89
CA SER A 118 26.20 6.50 -3.99
C SER A 118 24.94 5.76 -3.53
N GLU A 119 24.77 5.48 -2.23
CA GLU A 119 23.75 4.54 -1.74
C GLU A 119 23.09 5.00 -0.44
N ASP A 120 21.79 5.30 -0.55
CA ASP A 120 21.00 5.65 0.63
C ASP A 120 19.77 4.76 0.79
N SER A 121 19.41 4.52 2.04
CA SER A 121 18.17 3.84 2.40
C SER A 121 17.43 4.54 3.53
N ALA A 122 16.10 4.52 3.46
CA ALA A 122 15.24 5.07 4.50
C ALA A 122 14.05 4.14 4.72
N THR A 123 13.62 3.99 5.98
CA THR A 123 12.40 3.24 6.33
C THR A 123 11.55 4.08 7.27
N HIS A 124 10.26 4.20 6.95
CA HIS A 124 9.29 4.92 7.76
C HIS A 124 8.17 3.97 8.15
N THR A 125 7.73 4.05 9.41
CA THR A 125 6.59 3.28 9.90
C THR A 125 5.64 4.19 10.64
N MET A 126 4.34 4.11 10.33
CA MET A 126 3.31 4.94 10.95
C MET A 126 2.03 4.18 11.21
N LEU A 127 1.30 4.63 12.25
CA LEU A 127 -0.04 4.16 12.58
C LEU A 127 -1.07 5.20 12.12
N LEU A 128 -2.06 4.77 11.34
CA LEU A 128 -3.13 5.62 10.82
C LEU A 128 -4.50 5.05 11.18
N LYS A 129 -5.35 5.88 11.78
CA LYS A 129 -6.78 5.57 11.94
C LYS A 129 -7.49 5.91 10.63
N LEU A 130 -8.10 4.90 10.01
CA LEU A 130 -8.69 5.01 8.68
C LEU A 130 -10.13 4.47 8.66
N HIS A 131 -10.90 4.96 7.70
CA HIS A 131 -12.28 4.59 7.40
C HIS A 131 -12.34 3.88 6.03
N PRO A 132 -13.41 3.09 5.77
CA PRO A 132 -13.59 2.45 4.48
C PRO A 132 -13.53 3.46 3.33
N GLY A 133 -12.76 3.15 2.30
CA GLY A 133 -12.56 4.01 1.13
C GLY A 133 -11.45 5.04 1.24
N ASN A 134 -10.84 5.26 2.42
CA ASN A 134 -9.60 6.05 2.48
C ASN A 134 -8.52 5.36 1.64
N GLN A 135 -7.70 6.18 0.96
CA GLN A 135 -6.58 5.72 0.14
C GLN A 135 -5.28 6.38 0.56
#